data_AF-A0A8F4FQF7-F1
#
_entry.id   AF-A0A8F4FQF7-F1
#
_cell.length_a   1.000
_cell.length_b   1.000
_cell.length_c   1.000
_cell.angle_alpha   90.00
_cell.angle_beta   90.00
_cell.angle_gamma   90.00
#
_symmetry.space_group_name_H-M   'P 1'
#
loop_
_entity.id
_entity.type
_entity.pdbx_description
1 polymer ?
#
loop_
_entity_poly.entity_id
_entity_poly.type
_entity_poly.pdbx_seq_one_letter_code
_entity_poly.pdbx_strand_id
1 'polypeptide(L)' 'MDVGEAVEVYCAFEQTWTTGFVIADIRDEGYALRRLSDGSLLPAPTAPTDLRAIAPHHWSS' A
#
# COMPACT_ATOMS: atom_id res chain seq x y z
N MET A 1 -2.87 7.25 -7.11
CA MET A 1 -1.94 6.51 -6.25
C MET A 1 -0.63 7.23 -6.37
N ASP A 2 -0.40 8.07 -5.39
CA ASP A 2 0.66 9.07 -5.41
C ASP A 2 1.62 8.82 -4.24
N VAL A 3 2.85 9.33 -4.36
CA VAL A 3 3.82 9.22 -3.25
C VAL A 3 3.24 9.88 -1.99
N GLY A 4 3.28 9.15 -0.89
CA GLY A 4 2.70 9.54 0.40
C GLY A 4 1.27 9.04 0.63
N GLU A 5 0.59 8.50 -0.39
CA GLU A 5 -0.75 7.94 -0.24
C GLU A 5 -0.73 6.63 0.56
N ALA A 6 -1.71 6.48 1.47
CA ALA A 6 -1.89 5.26 2.23
C ALA A 6 -2.70 4.22 1.43
N VAL A 7 -2.22 2.98 1.43
CA VAL A 7 -2.75 1.90 0.59
C VAL A 7 -2.98 0.64 1.41
N GLU A 8 -3.86 -0.22 0.90
CA GLU A 8 -3.98 -1.60 1.31
C GLU A 8 -3.19 -2.49 0.35
N VAL A 9 -2.46 -3.45 0.93
CA VAL A 9 -1.66 -4.44 0.20
C VAL A 9 -2.38 -5.79 0.26
N TYR A 10 -2.47 -6.48 -0.86
CA TYR A 10 -3.01 -7.82 -0.93
C TYR A 10 -2.01 -8.86 -0.41
N CYS A 11 -2.42 -9.66 0.57
CA CYS A 11 -1.67 -10.79 1.08
C CYS A 11 -2.17 -12.06 0.39
N ALA A 12 -1.43 -12.58 -0.59
CA ALA A 12 -1.85 -13.77 -1.34
C ALA A 12 -1.93 -15.05 -0.48
N PHE A 13 -1.14 -15.12 0.61
CA PHE A 13 -1.17 -16.27 1.53
C PHE A 13 -2.49 -16.33 2.32
N GLU A 14 -2.91 -15.19 2.88
CA GLU A 14 -4.15 -15.08 3.67
C GLU A 14 -5.38 -14.79 2.79
N GLN A 15 -5.15 -14.40 1.53
CA GLN A 15 -6.16 -13.92 0.59
C GLN A 15 -6.95 -12.72 1.12
N THR A 16 -6.27 -11.83 1.84
CA THR A 16 -6.85 -10.64 2.48
C THR A 16 -6.13 -9.35 2.08
N TRP A 17 -6.78 -8.22 2.32
CA TRP A 17 -6.17 -6.89 2.15
C TRP A 17 -5.74 -6.36 3.51
N THR A 18 -4.52 -5.84 3.60
CA THR A 18 -3.94 -5.35 4.86
C THR A 18 -3.53 -3.89 4.73
N THR A 19 -3.89 -3.07 5.71
CA THR A 19 -3.50 -1.65 5.80
C THR A 19 -2.12 -1.49 6.42
N GLY A 20 -1.68 -0.25 6.64
CA GLY A 20 -0.41 0.03 7.33
C GLY A 20 0.76 0.28 6.39
N PHE A 21 0.48 0.64 5.13
CA PHE A 21 1.50 0.92 4.12
C PHE A 21 1.23 2.27 3.46
N VAL A 22 2.31 2.93 3.04
CA VAL A 22 2.26 4.14 2.21
C VAL A 22 3.17 3.98 1.00
N ILE A 23 2.78 4.58 -0.13
CA ILE A 23 3.64 4.65 -1.31
C ILE A 23 4.83 5.54 -0.99
N ALA A 24 6.03 4.97 -1.01
CA ALA A 24 7.27 5.71 -0.80
C ALA A 24 7.87 6.22 -2.12
N ASP A 25 7.67 5.48 -3.21
CA ASP A 25 8.21 5.78 -4.52
C ASP A 25 7.41 5.05 -5.61
N ILE A 26 7.36 5.61 -6.82
CA ILE A 26 6.70 5.02 -7.99
C ILE A 26 7.81 4.63 -8.99
N ARG A 27 7.85 3.35 -9.37
CA ARG A 27 8.84 2.80 -10.29
C ARG A 27 8.16 2.18 -11.50
N ASP A 28 8.91 1.96 -12.57
CA ASP A 28 8.39 1.33 -13.80
C ASP A 28 7.84 -0.09 -13.54
N GLU A 29 8.42 -0.81 -12.58
CA GLU A 29 8.06 -2.18 -12.21
C GLU A 29 6.99 -2.30 -11.12
N GLY A 30 6.56 -1.18 -10.50
CA GLY A 30 5.56 -1.16 -9.44
C GLY A 30 5.83 -0.08 -8.38
N TYR A 31 5.27 -0.27 -7.19
CA TYR A 31 5.35 0.72 -6.11
C TYR A 31 6.29 0.27 -5.00
N ALA A 32 7.21 1.12 -4.58
CA ALA A 32 7.96 0.90 -3.36
C ALA A 32 7.08 1.34 -2.18
N LEU A 33 6.86 0.43 -1.23
CA LEU A 33 5.99 0.70 -0.08
C LEU A 33 6.83 0.83 1.19
N ARG A 34 6.45 1.78 2.04
CA ARG A 34 6.94 1.88 3.41
C ARG A 34 5.87 1.37 4.36
N ARG A 35 6.26 0.44 5.23
CA ARG A 35 5.41 -0.04 6.32
C ARG A 35 5.36 1.02 7.42
N LEU A 36 4.17 1.36 7.88
CA LEU A 36 3.94 2.41 8.89
C LEU A 36 4.36 1.99 10.30
N SER A 37 4.34 0.68 10.61
CA SER A 37 4.66 0.19 11.94
C SER A 37 6.12 0.42 12.35
N ASP A 38 7.04 0.27 11.39
CA ASP A 38 8.49 0.30 11.64
C ASP A 38 9.25 1.25 10.69
N GLY A 39 8.56 1.88 9.74
CA GLY A 39 9.15 2.79 8.76
C GLY A 39 10.00 2.12 7.69
N SER A 40 10.07 0.78 7.66
CA SER A 40 10.90 0.05 6.72
C SER A 40 10.27 -0.03 5.33
N LEU A 41 11.11 0.00 4.30
CA LEU A 41 10.69 -0.29 2.94
C LEU A 41 10.52 -1.79 2.75
N LEU A 42 9.48 -2.19 2.02
CA LEU A 42 9.37 -3.57 1.56
C LEU A 42 10.53 -3.89 0.59
N PRO A 43 11.06 -5.12 0.65
CA PRO A 43 12.27 -5.48 -0.09
C PRO A 43 12.08 -5.52 -1.60
N ALA A 44 10.83 -5.70 -2.07
CA ALA A 44 10.49 -5.74 -3.49
C ALA A 44 9.35 -4.74 -3.80
N PRO A 45 9.34 -4.16 -5.01
CA PRO A 45 8.21 -3.38 -5.49
C PRO A 45 6.93 -4.22 -5.50
N THR A 46 5.82 -3.59 -5.15
CA THR A 46 4.49 -4.22 -5.13
C THR A 46 3.74 -3.90 -6.42
N ALA A 47 3.11 -4.92 -7.01
CA ALA A 47 2.38 -4.76 -8.25
C ALA A 47 1.13 -3.88 -8.05
N PRO A 48 0.73 -3.10 -9.07
CA PRO A 48 -0.49 -2.31 -9.00
C PRO A 48 -1.76 -3.13 -8.71
N THR A 49 -1.78 -4.40 -9.14
CA THR A 49 -2.90 -5.33 -8.89
C THR A 49 -3.00 -5.79 -7.44
N ASP A 50 -1.91 -5.71 -6.69
CA ASP A 50 -1.83 -6.06 -5.27
C ASP A 50 -2.01 -4.83 -4.37
N LEU A 51 -2.42 -3.70 -4.95
CA LEU A 51 -2.66 -2.46 -4.24
C LEU A 51 -4.06 -1.93 -4.49
N ARG A 52 -4.66 -1.39 -3.43
CA ARG A 52 -5.84 -0.57 -3.54
C ARG A 52 -5.74 0.65 -2.65
N ALA A 53 -6.31 1.75 -3.12
CA ALA A 53 -6.38 2.97 -2.33
C ALA A 53 -7.25 2.70 -1.11
N ILE A 54 -6.84 3.21 0.05
CA ILE A 54 -7.74 3.26 1.19
C ILE A 54 -8.83 4.25 0.80
N ALA A 55 -10.03 3.75 0.51
CA ALA A 55 -11.16 4.63 0.30
C ALA A 55 -11.26 5.55 1.53
N PRO A 56 -11.34 6.88 1.36
CA PRO A 56 -11.58 7.75 2.50
C PRO A 56 -12.84 7.22 3.17
N HIS A 57 -12.72 6.84 4.44
CA HIS A 57 -13.88 6.48 5.23
C HIS A 57 -14.81 7.70 5.15
N HIS A 58 -15.93 7.56 4.46
CA HIS A 58 -16.96 8.57 4.46
C HIS A 58 -17.54 8.54 5.87
N TRP A 59 -17.02 9.41 6.74
CA TRP A 59 -17.67 9.76 7.99
C TRP A 59 -19.00 10.41 7.62
N SER A 60 -20.08 9.64 7.65
CA SER A 60 -21.42 10.21 7.78
C SER A 60 -21.61 10.54 9.26
N SER A 61 -21.54 11.82 9.58
CA SER A 61 -21.91 12.37 10.89
C SER A 61 -23.42 12.45 11.04
#